data_AF-A0A350UNV1-F1
#
_entry.id   AF-A0A350UNV1-F1
#
_cell.length_a   1.000
_cell.length_b   1.000
_cell.length_c   1.000
_cell.angle_alpha   90.00
_cell.angle_beta   90.00
_cell.angle_gamma   90.00
#
_symmetry.space_group_name_H-M   'P 1'
#
loop_
_entity.id
_entity.type
_entity.pdbx_description
1 polymer ?
#
loop_
_entity_poly.entity_id
_entity_poly.type
_entity_poly.pdbx_seq_one_letter_code
_entity_poly.pdbx_strand_id
1 'polypeptide(L)'
;MNLALGFGHRLKQHSGRGVALQEDIYLEIRRENSDTLEDYWQAATRFEYFLALATNGLVSISSIWANIETDKPQEARRSPRVRIMYQPIRNSSRRQRNRTSRPLFTLSEIAGMESDCLRKWYSSGAWLDTVCALNFGTLFNPSKYQDLSFLTLVQALEAYHRSVHPNTDMPKAVHESRLERIIEAAPPEDRQWLGEKLQFSNELSLRRRLKLVFKQFACVLADVLPDGKATASKICDTRNFLTHRVENLREGAASDADLIRLIEVVRLLLQACLLHEMGLGETQIKDFTSRSESARLIRHLTR
;
A
#
# COMPACT_ATOMS: atom_id res chain seq x y z
N MET A 1 -11.53 -13.91 14.00
CA MET A 1 -10.65 -12.89 14.61
C MET A 1 -11.50 -11.69 14.97
N ASN A 2 -11.50 -11.30 16.24
CA ASN A 2 -12.16 -10.10 16.74
C ASN A 2 -11.11 -9.00 16.94
N LEU A 3 -11.38 -7.82 16.38
CA LEU A 3 -10.53 -6.63 16.49
C LEU A 3 -11.28 -5.56 17.25
N ALA A 4 -10.65 -4.97 18.26
CA ALA A 4 -11.20 -3.84 19.00
C ALA A 4 -10.17 -2.71 19.08
N LEU A 5 -10.62 -1.48 18.83
CA LEU A 5 -9.83 -0.29 19.07
C LEU A 5 -10.14 0.21 20.49
N GLY A 6 -9.12 0.32 21.32
CA GLY A 6 -9.25 0.76 22.70
C GLY A 6 -8.41 2.00 23.00
N PHE A 7 -8.89 2.78 23.97
CA PHE A 7 -8.16 3.89 24.59
C PHE A 7 -7.87 3.48 26.03
N GLY A 8 -6.60 3.40 26.37
CA GLY A 8 -6.13 3.02 27.70
C GLY A 8 -5.34 4.15 28.33
N HIS A 9 -5.27 4.15 29.65
CA HIS A 9 -4.41 5.08 30.37
C HIS A 9 -3.34 4.31 31.15
N ARG A 10 -2.07 4.69 30.98
CA ARG A 10 -0.97 4.25 31.83
C ARG A 10 -0.58 5.36 32.79
N LEU A 11 -0.60 5.05 34.08
CA LEU A 11 -0.03 5.90 35.11
C LEU A 11 1.48 5.72 35.11
N LYS A 12 2.22 6.77 34.75
CA LYS A 12 3.65 6.87 35.01
C LYS A 12 3.85 7.55 36.35
N GLN A 13 4.26 6.79 37.36
CA GLN A 13 4.79 7.39 38.57
C GLN A 13 6.20 7.92 38.26
N HIS A 14 6.35 9.23 38.31
CA HIS A 14 7.67 9.83 38.44
C HIS A 14 8.02 9.87 39.93
N SER A 15 9.19 9.35 40.26
CA SER A 15 9.76 9.32 41.62
C SER A 15 9.58 10.66 42.33
N GLY A 16 8.60 10.73 43.23
CA GLY A 16 8.53 11.73 44.30
C GLY A 16 7.29 12.62 44.36
N ARG A 17 6.85 13.28 43.28
CA ARG A 17 5.81 14.36 43.39
C ARG A 17 4.91 14.57 42.16
N GLY A 18 4.65 13.54 41.36
CA GLY A 18 3.73 13.69 40.23
C GLY A 18 3.22 12.36 39.67
N VAL A 19 1.94 12.34 39.32
CA VAL A 19 1.32 11.29 38.53
C VAL A 19 1.19 11.82 37.10
N ALA A 20 1.86 11.18 36.14
CA ALA A 20 1.67 11.47 34.74
C ALA A 20 0.70 10.42 34.15
N LEU A 21 -0.46 10.87 33.67
CA LEU A 21 -1.38 10.03 32.92
C LEU A 21 -0.96 10.08 31.45
N GLN A 22 -0.63 8.91 30.88
CA GLN A 22 -0.41 8.78 29.44
C GLN A 22 -1.59 8.01 28.86
N GLU A 23 -2.32 8.63 27.92
CA GLU A 23 -3.28 7.93 27.09
C GLU A 23 -2.53 7.16 25.98
N ASP A 24 -2.87 5.88 25.83
CA ASP A 24 -2.37 5.01 24.79
C ASP A 24 -3.54 4.46 23.99
N ILE A 25 -3.45 4.59 22.67
CA ILE A 25 -4.37 3.94 21.74
C ILE A 25 -3.81 2.55 21.45
N TYR A 26 -4.63 1.52 21.60
CA TYR A 26 -4.23 0.15 21.33
C TYR A 26 -5.23 -0.56 20.43
N LEU A 27 -4.70 -1.42 19.56
CA LEU A 27 -5.48 -2.44 18.89
C LEU A 27 -5.44 -3.70 19.75
N GLU A 28 -6.61 -4.19 20.13
CA GLU A 28 -6.77 -5.49 20.74
C GLU A 28 -7.16 -6.52 19.67
N ILE A 29 -6.40 -7.61 19.61
CA ILE A 29 -6.62 -8.72 18.68
C ILE A 29 -6.97 -9.94 19.52
N ARG A 30 -8.20 -10.45 19.37
CA ARG A 30 -8.64 -11.70 20.00
C ARG A 30 -8.94 -12.73 18.92
N ARG A 31 -8.43 -13.95 19.10
CA ARG A 31 -8.77 -15.07 18.24
C ARG A 31 -9.31 -16.21 19.10
N GLU A 32 -10.23 -16.98 18.52
CA GLU A 32 -11.00 -18.01 19.23
C GLU A 32 -10.29 -19.38 19.24
N ASN A 33 -9.26 -19.58 18.42
CA ASN A 33 -8.54 -20.85 18.27
C ASN A 33 -7.04 -20.69 18.59
N SER A 34 -6.32 -21.81 18.70
CA SER A 34 -4.86 -21.80 18.78
C SER A 34 -4.27 -21.22 17.50
N ASP A 35 -3.70 -20.03 17.58
CA ASP A 35 -3.02 -19.34 16.50
C ASP A 35 -1.51 -19.24 16.77
N THR A 36 -0.75 -18.95 15.73
CA THR A 36 0.69 -18.70 15.85
C THR A 36 0.96 -17.22 16.14
N LEU A 37 2.13 -16.89 16.69
CA LEU A 37 2.55 -15.49 16.85
C LEU A 37 2.56 -14.74 15.50
N GLU A 38 2.82 -15.44 14.40
CA GLU A 38 2.81 -14.89 13.04
C GLU A 38 1.43 -14.37 12.64
N ASP A 39 0.36 -15.08 13.02
CA ASP A 39 -1.02 -14.66 12.73
C ASP A 39 -1.39 -13.32 13.39
N TYR A 40 -0.89 -13.08 14.60
CA TYR A 40 -1.05 -11.80 15.29
C TYR A 40 -0.17 -10.72 14.67
N TRP A 41 1.04 -11.08 14.26
CA TRP A 41 1.98 -10.17 13.61
C TRP A 41 1.46 -9.65 12.26
N GLN A 42 0.88 -10.54 11.44
CA GLN A 42 0.24 -10.16 10.18
C GLN A 42 -0.93 -9.20 10.42
N ALA A 43 -1.79 -9.49 11.41
CA ALA A 43 -2.92 -8.63 11.73
C ALA A 43 -2.50 -7.24 12.25
N ALA A 44 -1.43 -7.18 13.05
CA ALA A 44 -0.84 -5.93 13.52
C ALA A 44 -0.20 -5.13 12.36
N THR A 45 0.51 -5.81 11.45
CA THR A 45 1.13 -5.18 10.27
C THR A 45 0.08 -4.58 9.34
N ARG A 46 -1.03 -5.28 9.10
CA ARG A 46 -2.16 -4.75 8.33
C ARG A 46 -2.79 -3.52 8.97
N PHE A 47 -2.84 -3.47 10.30
CA PHE A 47 -3.31 -2.28 11.00
C PHE A 47 -2.35 -1.11 10.84
N GLU A 48 -1.05 -1.35 10.93
CA GLU A 48 -0.06 -0.31 10.69
C GLU A 48 -0.17 0.26 9.27
N TYR A 49 -0.43 -0.59 8.26
CA TYR A 49 -0.68 -0.14 6.89
C TYR A 49 -1.97 0.70 6.78
N PHE A 50 -3.04 0.30 7.46
CA PHE A 50 -4.28 1.10 7.53
C PHE A 50 -4.00 2.49 8.12
N LEU A 51 -3.27 2.55 9.23
CA LEU A 51 -2.91 3.81 9.87
C LEU A 51 -1.91 4.62 9.02
N ALA A 52 -0.99 3.97 8.32
CA ALA A 52 -0.06 4.63 7.41
C ALA A 52 -0.79 5.28 6.23
N LEU A 53 -1.84 4.63 5.71
CA LEU A 53 -2.74 5.23 4.71
C LEU A 53 -3.47 6.43 5.29
N ALA A 54 -4.15 6.25 6.44
CA ALA A 54 -4.97 7.28 7.07
C ALA A 54 -4.15 8.53 7.44
N THR A 55 -2.96 8.32 7.99
CA THR A 55 -2.08 9.42 8.42
C THR A 55 -1.17 9.95 7.31
N ASN A 56 -1.11 9.26 6.16
CA ASN A 56 -0.12 9.47 5.11
C ASN A 56 1.32 9.54 5.66
N GLY A 57 1.61 8.71 6.68
CA GLY A 57 2.78 8.90 7.53
C GLY A 57 3.31 7.62 8.14
N LEU A 58 4.46 7.76 8.79
CA LEU A 58 5.12 6.67 9.51
C LEU A 58 4.32 6.31 10.76
N VAL A 59 3.76 5.11 10.77
CA VAL A 59 3.19 4.48 11.97
C VAL A 59 4.08 3.31 12.37
N SER A 60 4.40 3.24 13.67
CA SER A 60 5.18 2.17 14.27
C SER A 60 4.54 1.73 15.57
N ILE A 61 4.37 0.41 15.74
CA ILE A 61 4.01 -0.18 17.02
C ILE A 61 5.08 0.18 18.06
N SER A 62 4.63 0.69 19.21
CA SER A 62 5.51 1.10 20.32
C SER A 62 5.79 -0.06 21.29
N SER A 63 4.81 -0.93 21.48
CA SER A 63 4.92 -2.14 22.30
C SER A 63 3.81 -3.11 21.96
N ILE A 64 4.11 -4.40 22.02
CA ILE A 64 3.14 -5.48 21.92
C ILE A 64 3.03 -6.15 23.29
N TRP A 65 1.80 -6.41 23.71
CA TRP A 65 1.50 -7.12 24.96
C TRP A 65 0.59 -8.29 24.65
N ALA A 66 0.84 -9.43 25.28
CA ALA A 66 0.00 -10.61 25.18
C ALA A 66 -0.48 -11.04 26.56
N ASN A 67 -1.73 -11.48 26.63
CA ASN A 67 -2.25 -12.20 27.78
C ASN A 67 -2.08 -13.70 27.49
N ILE A 68 -1.33 -14.39 28.34
CA ILE A 68 -1.11 -15.83 28.18
C ILE A 68 -2.21 -16.56 28.96
N GLU A 69 -2.98 -17.41 28.27
CA GLU A 69 -3.86 -18.37 28.92
C GLU A 69 -3.01 -19.46 29.57
N THR A 70 -3.30 -19.77 30.84
CA THR A 70 -2.62 -20.83 31.57
C THR A 70 -3.55 -22.03 31.71
N ASP A 71 -3.04 -23.24 31.49
CA ASP A 71 -3.81 -24.49 31.58
C ASP A 71 -4.35 -24.80 33.00
N LYS A 72 -4.04 -23.95 34.00
CA LYS A 72 -4.44 -24.11 35.40
C LYS A 72 -5.61 -23.18 35.73
N PRO A 73 -6.86 -23.70 35.83
CA PRO A 73 -8.05 -22.88 36.08
C PRO A 73 -8.05 -22.14 37.43
N GLN A 74 -7.22 -22.55 38.40
CA GLN A 74 -7.07 -21.88 39.69
C GLN A 74 -6.24 -20.58 39.62
N GLU A 75 -5.44 -20.37 38.57
CA GLU A 75 -4.65 -19.15 38.33
C GLU A 75 -5.28 -18.22 37.28
N ALA A 76 -6.44 -18.60 36.71
CA ALA A 76 -7.13 -17.86 35.63
C ALA A 76 -7.50 -16.40 35.98
N ARG A 77 -7.54 -16.03 37.27
CA ARG A 77 -7.71 -14.62 37.69
C ARG A 77 -6.45 -13.75 37.44
N ARG A 78 -5.33 -14.35 37.06
CA ARG A 78 -4.04 -13.69 36.83
C ARG A 78 -3.36 -14.22 35.56
N SER A 79 -4.04 -14.19 34.40
CA SER A 79 -3.36 -14.36 33.11
C SER A 79 -2.17 -13.38 33.05
N PRO A 80 -0.92 -13.85 33.03
CA PRO A 80 0.22 -12.95 33.06
C PRO A 80 0.23 -12.15 31.76
N ARG A 81 0.23 -10.83 31.89
CA ARG A 81 0.39 -9.92 30.76
C ARG A 81 1.87 -9.75 30.49
N VAL A 82 2.36 -10.36 29.42
CA VAL A 82 3.76 -10.30 29.01
C VAL A 82 3.96 -9.26 27.92
N ARG A 83 5.13 -8.62 27.91
CA ARG A 83 5.56 -7.77 26.80
C ARG A 83 6.32 -8.62 25.78
N ILE A 84 5.89 -8.59 24.53
CA ILE A 84 6.61 -9.26 23.45
C ILE A 84 7.73 -8.34 22.96
N MET A 85 8.96 -8.87 23.03
CA MET A 85 10.14 -8.21 22.49
C MET A 85 10.32 -8.67 21.03
N TYR A 86 10.45 -7.73 20.11
CA TYR A 86 10.63 -8.01 18.69
C TYR A 86 11.60 -7.00 18.09
N GLN A 87 12.23 -7.39 16.99
CA GLN A 87 12.99 -6.45 16.16
C GLN A 87 12.02 -5.83 15.16
N PRO A 88 11.74 -4.52 15.24
CA PRO A 88 10.93 -3.88 14.21
C PRO A 88 11.63 -4.01 12.87
N ILE A 89 10.91 -4.42 11.84
CA ILE A 89 11.37 -4.44 10.44
C ILE A 89 11.76 -3.01 9.97
N ARG A 90 11.36 -1.99 10.74
CA ARG A 90 11.45 -0.56 10.38
C ARG A 90 12.45 0.14 11.29
N ASN A 91 13.50 0.70 10.71
CA ASN A 91 14.41 1.61 11.40
C ASN A 91 13.71 2.94 11.66
N SER A 92 12.96 3.02 12.77
CA SER A 92 12.50 4.31 13.26
C SER A 92 13.69 5.06 13.83
N SER A 93 14.46 5.74 12.97
CA SER A 93 15.07 6.98 13.44
C SER A 93 13.92 7.84 13.94
N ARG A 94 14.04 8.40 15.14
CA ARG A 94 13.02 9.15 15.85
C ARG A 94 12.75 10.46 15.09
N ARG A 95 12.16 10.36 13.90
CA ARG A 95 11.92 11.47 13.00
C ARG A 95 10.88 12.35 13.67
N GLN A 96 11.23 13.60 13.92
CA GLN A 96 10.27 14.56 14.47
C GLN A 96 9.04 14.55 13.57
N ARG A 97 7.89 14.28 14.18
CA ARG A 97 6.60 14.32 13.52
C ARG A 97 6.48 15.69 12.85
N ASN A 98 6.52 15.72 11.51
CA ASN A 98 6.31 16.96 10.76
C ASN A 98 4.89 17.44 11.11
N ARG A 99 4.80 18.45 11.99
CA ARG A 99 3.53 18.98 12.52
C ARG A 99 2.60 19.53 11.42
N THR A 100 3.11 19.66 10.19
CA THR A 100 2.43 20.24 9.03
C THR A 100 1.79 19.22 8.09
N SER A 101 2.10 17.91 8.20
CA SER A 101 1.45 16.89 7.37
C SER A 101 0.09 16.55 7.96
N ARG A 102 -0.96 16.78 7.17
CA ARG A 102 -2.34 16.47 7.53
C ARG A 102 -2.62 15.01 7.16
N PRO A 103 -3.41 14.29 7.98
CA PRO A 103 -3.86 12.95 7.61
C PRO A 103 -4.65 12.98 6.30
N LEU A 104 -4.62 11.88 5.55
CA LEU A 104 -5.46 11.67 4.38
C LEU A 104 -6.95 11.66 4.78
N PHE A 105 -7.26 10.98 5.89
CA PHE A 105 -8.56 10.98 6.54
C PHE A 105 -8.42 10.68 8.04
N THR A 106 -9.45 11.05 8.80
CA THR A 106 -9.57 10.81 10.24
C THR A 106 -10.72 9.84 10.53
N LEU A 107 -10.72 9.25 11.73
CA LEU A 107 -11.79 8.33 12.15
C LEU A 107 -13.17 9.00 12.12
N SER A 108 -13.24 10.28 12.50
CA SER A 108 -14.48 11.07 12.46
C SER A 108 -15.02 11.27 11.04
N GLU A 109 -14.16 11.27 10.02
CA GLU A 109 -14.58 11.48 8.62
C GLU A 109 -15.11 10.21 7.96
N ILE A 110 -14.90 9.06 8.58
CA ILE A 110 -15.48 7.77 8.19
C ILE A 110 -16.48 7.27 9.24
N ALA A 111 -17.01 8.16 10.08
CA ALA A 111 -17.92 7.82 11.15
C ALA A 111 -19.18 7.11 10.62
N GLY A 112 -19.56 5.99 11.25
CA GLY A 112 -20.63 5.10 10.80
C GLY A 112 -20.22 4.07 9.74
N MET A 113 -19.01 4.17 9.16
CA MET A 113 -18.47 3.22 8.17
C MET A 113 -17.17 2.54 8.66
N GLU A 114 -16.71 2.84 9.87
CA GLU A 114 -15.41 2.42 10.40
C GLU A 114 -15.27 0.90 10.41
N SER A 115 -16.32 0.22 10.89
CA SER A 115 -16.36 -1.24 10.98
C SER A 115 -16.32 -1.90 9.60
N ASP A 116 -17.02 -1.34 8.63
CA ASP A 116 -17.05 -1.88 7.26
C ASP A 116 -15.75 -1.62 6.51
N CYS A 117 -15.17 -0.43 6.68
CA CYS A 117 -13.85 -0.09 6.15
C CYS A 117 -12.78 -1.05 6.67
N LEU A 118 -12.72 -1.28 7.99
CA LEU A 118 -11.78 -2.22 8.59
C LEU A 118 -12.07 -3.66 8.16
N ARG A 119 -13.34 -4.07 8.13
CA ARG A 119 -13.71 -5.42 7.66
C ARG A 119 -13.23 -5.65 6.23
N LYS A 120 -13.50 -4.73 5.30
CA LYS A 120 -13.04 -4.81 3.91
C LYS A 120 -11.51 -4.85 3.84
N TRP A 121 -10.84 -3.96 4.56
CA TRP A 121 -9.38 -3.92 4.65
C TRP A 121 -8.74 -5.25 5.10
N TYR A 122 -9.27 -5.85 6.17
CA TYR A 122 -8.76 -7.13 6.68
C TYR A 122 -9.17 -8.33 5.83
N SER A 123 -10.29 -8.23 5.10
CA SER A 123 -10.76 -9.28 4.19
C SER A 123 -10.02 -9.29 2.86
N SER A 124 -9.24 -8.24 2.56
CA SER A 124 -8.35 -8.24 1.40
C SER A 124 -7.31 -9.37 1.50
N GLY A 125 -7.07 -10.02 0.35
CA GLY A 125 -6.14 -11.14 0.25
C GLY A 125 -4.67 -10.72 0.43
N ALA A 126 -3.76 -11.70 0.32
CA ALA A 126 -2.31 -11.49 0.45
C ALA A 126 -1.72 -10.44 -0.53
N TRP A 127 -2.46 -10.08 -1.58
CA TRP A 127 -2.07 -9.00 -2.47
C TRP A 127 -1.97 -7.64 -1.77
N LEU A 128 -2.83 -7.37 -0.78
CA LEU A 128 -2.82 -6.11 -0.04
C LEU A 128 -1.49 -5.95 0.70
N ASP A 129 -1.04 -7.02 1.36
CA ASP A 129 0.24 -7.04 2.08
C ASP A 129 1.39 -6.69 1.12
N THR A 130 1.38 -7.22 -0.11
CA THR A 130 2.38 -6.92 -1.14
C THR A 130 2.33 -5.46 -1.59
N VAL A 131 1.15 -4.94 -1.93
CA VAL A 131 0.97 -3.55 -2.39
C VAL A 131 1.35 -2.57 -1.30
N CYS A 132 0.91 -2.81 -0.06
CA CYS A 132 1.21 -1.98 1.09
C CYS A 132 2.69 -2.03 1.48
N ALA A 133 3.33 -3.21 1.41
CA ALA A 133 4.77 -3.32 1.64
C ALA A 133 5.58 -2.50 0.64
N LEU A 134 5.24 -2.55 -0.65
CA LEU A 134 5.89 -1.74 -1.69
C LEU A 134 5.60 -0.24 -1.51
N ASN A 135 4.32 0.13 -1.35
CA ASN A 135 3.90 1.53 -1.23
C ASN A 135 4.48 2.19 0.03
N PHE A 136 4.17 1.65 1.20
CA PHE A 136 4.60 2.23 2.47
C PHE A 136 6.07 1.94 2.77
N GLY A 137 6.68 0.93 2.15
CA GLY A 137 8.13 0.72 2.19
C GLY A 137 8.91 1.97 1.76
N THR A 138 8.41 2.69 0.76
CA THR A 138 9.00 3.99 0.34
C THR A 138 8.86 5.10 1.37
N LEU A 139 7.88 5.00 2.28
CA LEU A 139 7.74 5.91 3.41
C LEU A 139 8.65 5.49 4.57
N PHE A 140 8.63 4.21 4.94
CA PHE A 140 9.38 3.62 6.06
C PHE A 140 10.89 3.73 5.88
N ASN A 141 11.37 3.53 4.67
CA ASN A 141 12.77 3.63 4.30
C ASN A 141 12.89 4.62 3.14
N PRO A 142 12.79 5.94 3.42
CA PRO A 142 12.86 6.94 2.36
C PRO A 142 14.25 6.90 1.74
N SER A 143 14.32 6.41 0.51
CA SER A 143 15.56 6.38 -0.25
C SER A 143 15.99 7.81 -0.58
N LYS A 144 17.29 8.10 -0.52
CA LYS A 144 17.84 9.32 -1.14
C LYS A 144 17.72 9.29 -2.67
N TYR A 145 17.46 8.11 -3.24
CA TYR A 145 17.37 7.89 -4.68
C TYR A 145 15.92 7.81 -5.13
N GLN A 146 15.48 8.83 -5.87
CA GLN A 146 14.10 9.00 -6.32
C GLN A 146 13.70 7.95 -7.36
N ASP A 147 14.61 7.53 -8.24
CA ASP A 147 14.34 6.49 -9.24
C ASP A 147 13.89 5.18 -8.57
N LEU A 148 14.51 4.77 -7.46
CA LEU A 148 14.11 3.56 -6.73
C LEU A 148 12.72 3.71 -6.12
N SER A 149 12.41 4.90 -5.56
CA SER A 149 11.09 5.17 -5.01
C SER A 149 10.02 5.12 -6.10
N PHE A 150 10.30 5.73 -7.26
CA PHE A 150 9.42 5.70 -8.42
C PHE A 150 9.18 4.26 -8.91
N LEU A 151 10.25 3.49 -9.14
CA LEU A 151 10.14 2.10 -9.60
C LEU A 151 9.32 1.24 -8.63
N THR A 152 9.56 1.38 -7.33
CA THR A 152 8.85 0.63 -6.28
C THR A 152 7.35 0.96 -6.26
N LEU A 153 6.99 2.25 -6.40
CA LEU A 153 5.59 2.68 -6.43
C LEU A 153 4.87 2.22 -7.71
N VAL A 154 5.54 2.27 -8.87
CA VAL A 154 4.96 1.76 -10.12
C VAL A 154 4.74 0.25 -10.04
N GLN A 155 5.69 -0.48 -9.43
CA GLN A 155 5.52 -1.92 -9.16
C GLN A 155 4.34 -2.19 -8.22
N ALA A 156 4.14 -1.38 -7.17
CA ALA A 156 2.97 -1.49 -6.29
C ALA A 156 1.66 -1.32 -7.05
N LEU A 157 1.60 -0.36 -7.99
CA LEU A 157 0.41 -0.11 -8.80
C LEU A 157 0.13 -1.25 -9.79
N GLU A 158 1.18 -1.84 -10.36
CA GLU A 158 1.05 -3.03 -11.21
C GLU A 158 0.55 -4.24 -10.41
N ALA A 159 1.12 -4.48 -9.22
CA ALA A 159 0.70 -5.55 -8.32
C ALA A 159 -0.77 -5.38 -7.88
N TYR A 160 -1.19 -4.14 -7.57
CA TYR A 160 -2.58 -3.80 -7.28
C TYR A 160 -3.50 -4.17 -8.45
N HIS A 161 -3.24 -3.62 -9.65
CA HIS A 161 -4.11 -3.86 -10.79
C HIS A 161 -4.16 -5.35 -11.14
N ARG A 162 -3.03 -6.06 -11.12
CA ARG A 162 -2.98 -7.50 -11.41
C ARG A 162 -3.85 -8.32 -10.46
N SER A 163 -3.93 -7.89 -9.20
CA SER A 163 -4.64 -8.62 -8.15
C SER A 163 -6.15 -8.35 -8.14
N VAL A 164 -6.54 -7.09 -8.37
CA VAL A 164 -7.96 -6.66 -8.36
C VAL A 164 -8.64 -6.88 -9.72
N HIS A 165 -7.86 -6.83 -10.81
CA HIS A 165 -8.35 -7.02 -12.17
C HIS A 165 -7.54 -8.12 -12.87
N PRO A 166 -7.93 -9.41 -12.73
CA PRO A 166 -7.26 -10.56 -13.35
C PRO A 166 -7.56 -10.66 -14.87
N ASN A 167 -7.60 -9.51 -15.54
CA ASN A 167 -7.86 -9.42 -16.97
C ASN A 167 -6.60 -9.80 -17.75
N THR A 168 -6.79 -10.57 -18.80
CA THR A 168 -5.80 -10.85 -19.84
C THR A 168 -6.06 -10.02 -21.08
N ASP A 169 -5.07 -9.92 -21.98
CA ASP A 169 -5.23 -9.18 -23.24
C ASP A 169 -6.28 -9.83 -24.15
N MET A 170 -6.40 -11.16 -24.07
CA MET A 170 -7.44 -11.93 -24.77
C MET A 170 -7.87 -13.17 -23.96
N PRO A 171 -9.01 -13.80 -24.31
CA PRO A 171 -9.47 -15.02 -23.66
C PRO A 171 -8.39 -16.10 -23.66
N LYS A 172 -8.24 -16.81 -22.53
CA LYS A 172 -7.13 -17.75 -22.31
C LYS A 172 -7.03 -18.82 -23.42
N ALA A 173 -8.15 -19.44 -23.77
CA ALA A 173 -8.20 -20.44 -24.84
C ALA A 173 -7.74 -19.89 -26.20
N VAL A 174 -8.12 -18.65 -26.54
CA VAL A 174 -7.71 -18.00 -27.79
C VAL A 174 -6.20 -17.74 -27.79
N HIS A 175 -5.64 -17.38 -26.63
CA HIS A 175 -4.20 -17.19 -26.48
C HIS A 175 -3.42 -18.50 -26.57
N GLU A 176 -3.88 -19.55 -25.89
CA GLU A 176 -3.28 -20.89 -25.90
C GLU A 176 -3.18 -21.42 -27.35
N SER A 177 -4.27 -21.38 -28.11
CA SER A 177 -4.25 -21.77 -29.53
C SER A 177 -3.37 -20.87 -30.41
N ARG A 178 -3.20 -19.58 -30.05
CA ARG A 178 -2.27 -18.69 -30.73
C ARG A 178 -0.81 -19.08 -30.44
N LEU A 179 -0.48 -19.42 -29.20
CA LEU A 179 0.86 -19.87 -28.82
C LEU A 179 1.24 -21.16 -29.52
N GLU A 180 0.38 -22.18 -29.46
CA GLU A 180 0.62 -23.48 -30.11
C GLU A 180 0.97 -23.28 -31.58
N ARG A 181 0.12 -22.56 -32.31
CA ARG A 181 0.32 -22.27 -33.73
C ARG A 181 1.61 -21.50 -34.02
N ILE A 182 2.02 -20.57 -33.16
CA ILE A 182 3.28 -19.81 -33.33
C ILE A 182 4.49 -20.69 -33.03
N ILE A 183 4.45 -21.49 -31.96
CA ILE A 183 5.56 -22.35 -31.53
C ILE A 183 5.76 -23.51 -32.51
N GLU A 184 4.69 -24.13 -33.01
CA GLU A 184 4.78 -25.20 -34.00
C GLU A 184 5.38 -24.73 -35.32
N ALA A 185 5.12 -23.48 -35.72
CA ALA A 185 5.67 -22.88 -36.92
C ALA A 185 7.17 -22.52 -36.82
N ALA A 186 7.74 -22.46 -35.60
CA ALA A 186 9.14 -22.16 -35.39
C ALA A 186 10.05 -23.39 -35.63
N PRO A 187 11.32 -23.18 -36.04
CA PRO A 187 12.31 -24.25 -36.13
C PRO A 187 12.39 -25.06 -34.83
N PRO A 188 12.47 -26.40 -34.87
CA PRO A 188 12.48 -27.26 -33.68
C PRO A 188 13.46 -26.81 -32.59
N GLU A 189 14.63 -26.33 -32.98
CA GLU A 189 15.70 -25.83 -32.11
C GLU A 189 15.31 -24.57 -31.31
N ASP A 190 14.41 -23.73 -31.83
CA ASP A 190 14.03 -22.45 -31.21
C ASP A 190 12.77 -22.56 -30.34
N ARG A 191 12.01 -23.66 -30.46
CA ARG A 191 10.66 -23.79 -29.85
C ARG A 191 10.66 -23.60 -28.33
N GLN A 192 11.63 -24.18 -27.64
CA GLN A 192 11.74 -24.05 -26.18
C GLN A 192 11.99 -22.60 -25.78
N TRP A 193 13.00 -21.98 -26.37
CA TRP A 193 13.34 -20.57 -26.11
C TRP A 193 12.15 -19.64 -26.40
N LEU A 194 11.47 -19.85 -27.53
CA LEU A 194 10.31 -19.05 -27.90
C LEU A 194 9.15 -19.23 -26.92
N GLY A 195 8.89 -20.47 -26.49
CA GLY A 195 7.90 -20.78 -25.46
C GLY A 195 8.17 -20.03 -24.15
N GLU A 196 9.41 -20.04 -23.67
CA GLU A 196 9.83 -19.31 -22.47
C GLU A 196 9.66 -17.79 -22.62
N LYS A 197 9.94 -17.23 -23.81
CA LYS A 197 9.74 -15.80 -24.08
C LYS A 197 8.27 -15.39 -24.14
N LEU A 198 7.39 -16.28 -24.59
CA LEU A 198 5.98 -16.00 -24.77
C LEU A 198 5.10 -16.41 -23.58
N GLN A 199 5.65 -17.03 -22.53
CA GLN A 199 4.90 -17.56 -21.39
C GLN A 199 3.96 -16.53 -20.71
N PHE A 200 4.35 -15.24 -20.68
CA PHE A 200 3.58 -14.15 -20.09
C PHE A 200 2.95 -13.21 -21.13
N SER A 201 2.93 -13.61 -22.41
CA SER A 201 2.47 -12.75 -23.52
C SER A 201 0.97 -12.47 -23.52
N ASN A 202 0.18 -13.10 -22.63
CA ASN A 202 -1.24 -12.76 -22.43
C ASN A 202 -1.46 -11.71 -21.34
N GLU A 203 -0.42 -11.32 -20.63
CA GLU A 203 -0.53 -10.32 -19.58
C GLU A 203 -0.74 -8.94 -20.20
N LEU A 204 -1.60 -8.13 -19.55
CA LEU A 204 -1.74 -6.73 -19.93
C LEU A 204 -0.39 -6.00 -19.78
N SER A 205 -0.05 -5.12 -20.72
CA SER A 205 1.11 -4.25 -20.55
C SER A 205 0.91 -3.25 -19.40
N LEU A 206 2.01 -2.78 -18.79
CA LEU A 206 1.98 -1.70 -17.80
C LEU A 206 1.18 -0.48 -18.30
N ARG A 207 1.40 -0.08 -19.57
CA ARG A 207 0.70 1.04 -20.19
C ARG A 207 -0.82 0.83 -20.21
N ARG A 208 -1.28 -0.40 -20.47
CA ARG A 208 -2.71 -0.73 -20.47
C ARG A 208 -3.27 -0.70 -19.05
N ARG A 209 -2.57 -1.29 -18.07
CA ARG A 209 -2.95 -1.26 -16.65
C ARG A 209 -3.09 0.16 -16.14
N LEU A 210 -2.08 1.02 -16.37
CA LEU A 210 -2.11 2.43 -16.00
C LEU A 210 -3.34 3.14 -16.59
N LYS A 211 -3.61 2.98 -17.89
CA LYS A 211 -4.78 3.59 -18.54
C LYS A 211 -6.10 3.14 -17.90
N LEU A 212 -6.21 1.88 -17.48
CA LEU A 212 -7.41 1.37 -16.80
C LEU A 212 -7.57 1.98 -15.41
N VAL A 213 -6.50 2.04 -14.61
CA VAL A 213 -6.54 2.69 -13.28
C VAL A 213 -6.88 4.18 -13.41
N PHE A 214 -6.22 4.91 -14.31
CA PHE A 214 -6.54 6.33 -14.55
C PHE A 214 -7.99 6.53 -14.99
N LYS A 215 -8.53 5.62 -15.82
CA LYS A 215 -9.93 5.67 -16.25
C LYS A 215 -10.88 5.44 -15.06
N GLN A 216 -10.59 4.48 -14.18
CA GLN A 216 -11.37 4.19 -12.99
C GLN A 216 -11.49 5.42 -12.06
N PHE A 217 -10.40 6.17 -11.90
CA PHE A 217 -10.34 7.32 -11.00
C PHE A 217 -10.38 8.68 -11.72
N ALA A 218 -10.88 8.74 -12.96
CA ALA A 218 -10.86 9.96 -13.76
C ALA A 218 -11.64 11.12 -13.09
N CYS A 219 -12.82 10.84 -12.54
CA CYS A 219 -13.64 11.84 -11.84
C CYS A 219 -12.98 12.32 -10.53
N VAL A 220 -12.41 11.37 -9.78
CA VAL A 220 -11.73 11.61 -8.50
C VAL A 220 -10.49 12.49 -8.69
N LEU A 221 -9.74 12.28 -9.78
CA LEU A 221 -8.44 12.90 -10.00
C LEU A 221 -8.48 14.11 -10.93
N ALA A 222 -9.61 14.44 -11.56
CA ALA A 222 -9.73 15.50 -12.56
C ALA A 222 -9.16 16.86 -12.08
N ASP A 223 -9.38 17.20 -10.80
CA ASP A 223 -8.97 18.49 -10.21
C ASP A 223 -7.47 18.57 -9.89
N VAL A 224 -6.75 17.44 -9.97
CA VAL A 224 -5.31 17.33 -9.70
C VAL A 224 -4.54 16.95 -10.96
N LEU A 225 -5.15 16.13 -11.82
CA LEU A 225 -4.54 15.51 -12.99
C LEU A 225 -5.49 15.58 -14.19
N PRO A 226 -5.60 16.75 -14.85
CA PRO A 226 -6.53 16.94 -15.95
C PRO A 226 -6.21 16.06 -17.18
N ASP A 227 -4.93 15.76 -17.44
CA ASP A 227 -4.51 14.84 -18.52
C ASP A 227 -3.95 13.52 -17.97
N GLY A 228 -4.85 12.65 -17.52
CA GLY A 228 -4.49 11.31 -17.05
C GLY A 228 -3.87 10.41 -18.13
N LYS A 229 -4.21 10.61 -19.41
CA LYS A 229 -3.72 9.77 -20.51
C LYS A 229 -2.26 10.07 -20.84
N ALA A 230 -1.89 11.35 -20.97
CA ALA A 230 -0.49 11.74 -21.17
C ALA A 230 0.35 11.38 -19.94
N THR A 231 -0.20 11.59 -18.74
CA THR A 231 0.49 11.23 -17.49
C THR A 231 0.75 9.72 -17.39
N ALA A 232 -0.23 8.87 -17.74
CA ALA A 232 -0.04 7.42 -17.80
C ALA A 232 1.07 7.00 -18.78
N SER A 233 1.14 7.65 -19.95
CA SER A 233 2.22 7.41 -20.91
C SER A 233 3.59 7.82 -20.33
N LYS A 234 3.69 9.02 -19.75
CA LYS A 234 4.94 9.52 -19.15
C LYS A 234 5.45 8.60 -18.02
N ILE A 235 4.55 8.08 -17.17
CA ILE A 235 4.91 7.09 -16.12
C ILE A 235 5.48 5.82 -16.77
N CYS A 236 4.82 5.30 -17.81
CA CYS A 236 5.28 4.10 -18.51
C CYS A 236 6.66 4.32 -19.15
N ASP A 237 6.86 5.44 -19.82
CA ASP A 237 8.11 5.75 -20.54
C ASP A 237 9.26 5.98 -19.55
N THR A 238 8.99 6.68 -18.45
CA THR A 238 9.94 6.85 -17.33
C THR A 238 10.33 5.50 -16.72
N ARG A 239 9.36 4.60 -16.45
CA ARG A 239 9.66 3.25 -15.94
C ARG A 239 10.55 2.48 -16.91
N ASN A 240 10.19 2.47 -18.19
CA ASN A 240 10.95 1.76 -19.22
C ASN A 240 12.39 2.28 -19.31
N PHE A 241 12.59 3.60 -19.30
CA PHE A 241 13.92 4.20 -19.29
C PHE A 241 14.72 3.83 -18.03
N LEU A 242 14.12 3.92 -16.84
CA LEU A 242 14.82 3.63 -15.59
C LEU A 242 15.21 2.15 -15.44
N THR A 243 14.43 1.23 -16.05
CA THR A 243 14.74 -0.21 -16.06
C THR A 243 15.74 -0.61 -17.15
N HIS A 244 15.59 -0.09 -18.38
CA HIS A 244 16.39 -0.54 -19.52
C HIS A 244 17.54 0.39 -19.90
N ARG A 245 17.54 1.64 -19.43
CA ARG A 245 18.57 2.68 -19.64
C ARG A 245 18.98 2.83 -21.12
N VAL A 246 18.03 2.68 -22.05
CA VAL A 246 18.26 2.87 -23.49
C VAL A 246 18.18 4.35 -23.84
N GLU A 247 19.17 4.88 -24.56
CA GLU A 247 19.30 6.33 -24.82
C GLU A 247 18.09 6.92 -25.57
N ASN A 248 17.48 6.15 -26.48
CA ASN A 248 16.29 6.58 -27.22
C ASN A 248 15.03 6.77 -26.35
N LEU A 249 15.01 6.26 -25.11
CA LEU A 249 13.92 6.45 -24.16
C LEU A 249 14.14 7.66 -23.23
N ARG A 250 15.32 8.28 -23.27
CA ARG A 250 15.72 9.34 -22.35
C ARG A 250 14.89 10.61 -22.49
N GLU A 251 14.66 11.06 -23.73
CA GLU A 251 13.86 12.26 -24.00
C GLU A 251 12.40 12.11 -23.53
N GLY A 252 11.87 10.87 -23.56
CA GLY A 252 10.54 10.54 -23.07
C GLY A 252 10.43 10.41 -21.55
N ALA A 253 11.54 10.22 -20.83
CA ALA A 253 11.55 10.00 -19.39
C ALA A 253 11.42 11.31 -18.59
N ALA A 254 10.90 11.22 -17.37
CA ALA A 254 10.91 12.34 -16.42
C ALA A 254 12.28 12.45 -15.71
N SER A 255 12.70 13.67 -15.40
CA SER A 255 13.89 13.96 -14.59
C SER A 255 13.57 14.98 -13.50
N ASP A 256 14.39 15.00 -12.44
CA ASP A 256 14.38 16.03 -11.39
C ASP A 256 12.96 16.31 -10.83
N ALA A 257 12.50 17.56 -10.93
CA ALA A 257 11.19 17.98 -10.46
C ALA A 257 10.02 17.20 -11.11
N ASP A 258 10.15 16.82 -12.39
CA ASP A 258 9.12 16.03 -13.08
C ASP A 258 9.07 14.59 -12.53
N LEU A 259 10.22 14.01 -12.17
CA LEU A 259 10.26 12.69 -11.53
C LEU A 259 9.61 12.74 -10.13
N ILE A 260 9.88 13.77 -9.34
CA ILE A 260 9.23 14.01 -8.04
C ILE A 260 7.72 14.14 -8.22
N ARG A 261 7.28 14.91 -9.23
CA ARG A 261 5.87 15.07 -9.56
C ARG A 261 5.23 13.72 -9.89
N LEU A 262 5.87 12.89 -10.74
CA LEU A 262 5.35 11.58 -11.07
C LEU A 262 5.30 10.62 -9.88
N ILE A 263 6.27 10.67 -8.97
CA ILE A 263 6.23 9.90 -7.71
C ILE A 263 4.96 10.24 -6.93
N GLU A 264 4.64 11.52 -6.78
CA GLU A 264 3.45 11.96 -6.06
C GLU A 264 2.16 11.60 -6.80
N VAL A 265 2.17 11.58 -8.14
CA VAL A 265 1.04 11.07 -8.94
C VAL A 265 0.78 9.59 -8.66
N VAL A 266 1.82 8.76 -8.69
CA VAL A 266 1.67 7.32 -8.45
C VAL A 266 1.23 7.07 -7.01
N ARG A 267 1.74 7.84 -6.04
CA ARG A 267 1.30 7.80 -4.64
C ARG A 267 -0.18 8.15 -4.49
N LEU A 268 -0.64 9.21 -5.14
CA LEU A 268 -2.05 9.64 -5.13
C LEU A 268 -2.97 8.58 -5.76
N LEU A 269 -2.54 7.94 -6.86
CA LEU A 269 -3.27 6.83 -7.47
C LEU A 269 -3.40 5.64 -6.52
N LEU A 270 -2.30 5.25 -5.87
CA LEU A 270 -2.32 4.16 -4.87
C LEU A 270 -3.22 4.50 -3.68
N GLN A 271 -3.23 5.75 -3.22
CA GLN A 271 -4.18 6.20 -2.19
C GLN A 271 -5.62 6.04 -2.66
N ALA A 272 -5.97 6.49 -3.87
CA ALA A 272 -7.33 6.33 -4.41
C ALA A 272 -7.72 4.85 -4.54
N CYS A 273 -6.81 4.00 -5.02
CA CYS A 273 -6.98 2.56 -5.11
C CYS A 273 -7.27 1.94 -3.73
N LEU A 274 -6.42 2.21 -2.72
CA LEU A 274 -6.58 1.64 -1.39
C LEU A 274 -7.84 2.14 -0.68
N LEU A 275 -8.22 3.41 -0.85
CA LEU A 275 -9.48 3.96 -0.33
C LEU A 275 -10.71 3.31 -0.99
N HIS A 276 -10.63 2.99 -2.30
CA HIS A 276 -11.68 2.27 -3.00
C HIS A 276 -11.86 0.84 -2.46
N GLU A 277 -10.77 0.15 -2.18
CA GLU A 277 -10.79 -1.20 -1.60
C GLU A 277 -11.27 -1.22 -0.14
N MET A 278 -11.12 -0.11 0.59
CA MET A 278 -11.81 0.10 1.87
C MET A 278 -13.34 0.25 1.71
N GLY A 279 -13.83 0.38 0.48
CA GLY A 279 -15.25 0.51 0.17
C GLY A 279 -15.81 1.92 0.36
N LEU A 280 -14.96 2.94 0.34
CA LEU A 280 -15.37 4.34 0.37
C LEU A 280 -15.99 4.76 -0.97
N GLY A 281 -16.98 5.64 -0.91
CA GLY A 281 -17.63 6.17 -2.11
C GLY A 281 -16.76 7.17 -2.87
N GLU A 282 -17.01 7.34 -4.17
CA GLU A 282 -16.22 8.26 -5.02
C GLU A 282 -16.12 9.68 -4.47
N THR A 283 -17.20 10.21 -3.87
CA THR A 283 -17.21 11.56 -3.27
C THR A 283 -16.22 11.68 -2.11
N GLN A 284 -16.15 10.67 -1.23
CA GLN A 284 -15.21 10.66 -0.10
C GLN A 284 -13.77 10.49 -0.60
N ILE A 285 -13.55 9.59 -1.56
CA ILE A 285 -12.22 9.40 -2.17
C ILE A 285 -11.76 10.70 -2.82
N LYS A 286 -12.63 11.39 -3.56
CA LYS A 286 -12.32 12.68 -4.18
C LYS A 286 -11.96 13.73 -3.14
N ASP A 287 -12.75 13.88 -2.08
CA ASP A 287 -12.45 14.83 -1.01
C ASP A 287 -11.07 14.54 -0.38
N PHE A 288 -10.83 13.31 0.06
CA PHE A 288 -9.59 12.92 0.73
C PHE A 288 -8.36 13.07 -0.16
N THR A 289 -8.44 12.64 -1.42
CA THR A 289 -7.32 12.76 -2.37
C THR A 289 -7.06 14.21 -2.76
N SER A 290 -8.09 15.05 -2.95
CA SER A 290 -7.93 16.44 -3.39
C SER A 290 -7.17 17.34 -2.39
N ARG A 291 -7.26 17.03 -1.10
CA ARG A 291 -6.62 17.77 0.01
C ARG A 291 -5.34 17.11 0.55
N SER A 292 -4.97 15.95 -0.01
CA SER A 292 -3.78 15.20 0.36
C SER A 292 -2.48 16.00 0.16
N GLU A 293 -1.41 15.59 0.82
CA GLU A 293 -0.07 16.15 0.60
C GLU A 293 0.40 15.96 -0.85
N SER A 294 0.17 14.77 -1.43
CA SER A 294 0.51 14.48 -2.82
C SER A 294 -0.21 15.40 -3.79
N ALA A 295 -1.52 15.64 -3.62
CA ALA A 295 -2.25 16.58 -4.48
C ALA A 295 -1.71 18.02 -4.37
N ARG A 296 -1.30 18.46 -3.17
CA ARG A 296 -0.66 19.77 -2.99
C ARG A 296 0.70 19.85 -3.69
N LEU A 297 1.54 18.83 -3.56
CA LEU A 297 2.84 18.77 -4.21
C LEU A 297 2.73 18.71 -5.74
N ILE A 298 1.80 17.92 -6.29
CA ILE A 298 1.54 17.85 -7.73
C ILE A 298 1.18 19.25 -8.26
N ARG A 299 0.24 19.94 -7.59
CA ARG A 299 -0.16 21.31 -7.99
C ARG A 299 1.00 22.31 -7.89
N HIS A 300 1.89 22.15 -6.92
CA HIS A 300 3.06 23.01 -6.77
C HIS A 300 4.09 22.79 -7.87
N LEU A 301 4.35 21.54 -8.24
CA LEU A 301 5.34 21.15 -9.27
C LEU A 301 4.84 21.29 -10.70
N THR A 302 3.57 21.65 -10.91
CA THR A 302 2.97 21.89 -12.24
C THR A 302 2.89 23.39 -12.58
N ARG A 303 3.23 24.27 -11.63
CA ARG A 303 3.33 25.72 -11.83
C ARG A 303 4.73 26.10 -12.29
#